data_AF-A0A4Q5YSK6-F1
#
_entry.id   AF-A0A4Q5YSK6-F1
#
_cell.length_a   1.000
_cell.length_b   1.000
_cell.length_c   1.000
_cell.angle_alpha   90.00
_cell.angle_beta   90.00
_cell.angle_gamma   90.00
#
_symmetry.space_group_name_H-M   'P 1'
#
loop_
_entity.id
_entity.type
_entity.pdbx_description
1 polymer ?
#
loop_
_entity_poly.entity_id
_entity_poly.type
_entity_poly.pdbx_seq_one_letter_code
_entity_poly.pdbx_strand_id
1 'polypeptide(L)'
;MKFTQLLLLLLVTATIQAQKKYEWKQATSNGYTYKYVTNDPMNTRFYTLKNGLTVALSPNDKEPRIAVRVPVRAGSNTDPKDHTGLAHYLEHMLFKGTDKFGSLDWAKEKPLLDKIDNLYEQYNSTTDAEKRKAIYKEIDQVSGEA
;
A
#
# COMPACT_ATOMS: atom_id res chain seq x y z
N MET A 1 27.03 -41.33 -32.25
CA MET A 1 26.61 -39.91 -32.41
C MET A 1 25.10 -39.67 -32.39
N LYS A 2 24.22 -40.66 -32.63
CA LYS A 2 22.75 -40.44 -32.69
C LYS A 2 22.04 -40.54 -31.32
N PHE A 3 22.56 -41.32 -30.37
CA PHE A 3 21.91 -41.56 -29.08
C PHE A 3 22.06 -40.38 -28.09
N THR A 4 23.22 -39.75 -28.06
CA THR A 4 23.48 -38.56 -27.22
C THR A 4 22.68 -37.35 -27.67
N GLN A 5 22.49 -37.16 -28.98
CA GLN A 5 21.62 -36.10 -29.52
C GLN A 5 20.14 -36.34 -29.21
N LEU A 6 19.67 -37.58 -29.24
CA LEU A 6 18.28 -37.93 -28.92
C LEU A 6 17.98 -37.71 -27.42
N LEU A 7 18.91 -38.08 -26.53
CA LEU A 7 18.80 -37.85 -25.09
C LEU A 7 18.80 -36.35 -24.76
N LEU A 8 19.65 -35.56 -25.44
CA LEU A 8 19.67 -34.11 -25.30
C LEU A 8 18.36 -33.47 -25.77
N LEU A 9 17.80 -33.95 -26.90
CA LEU A 9 16.51 -33.48 -27.42
C LEU A 9 15.36 -33.77 -26.45
N LEU A 10 15.36 -34.97 -25.85
CA LEU A 10 14.35 -35.39 -24.88
C LEU A 10 14.42 -34.56 -23.57
N LEU A 11 15.63 -34.30 -23.07
CA LEU A 11 15.86 -33.42 -21.92
C LEU A 11 15.43 -31.96 -22.20
N VAL A 12 15.66 -31.46 -23.42
CA VAL A 12 15.19 -30.12 -23.82
C VAL A 12 13.66 -30.08 -23.92
N THR A 13 12.99 -31.12 -24.43
CA THR A 13 11.52 -31.14 -24.48
C THR A 13 10.86 -31.24 -23.10
N ALA A 14 11.44 -32.03 -22.18
CA ALA A 14 10.92 -32.18 -20.82
C ALA A 14 11.05 -30.90 -19.98
N THR A 15 12.11 -30.12 -20.19
CA THR A 15 12.30 -28.82 -19.51
C THR A 15 11.33 -27.74 -20.01
N ILE A 16 10.98 -27.72 -21.31
CA ILE A 16 10.00 -26.79 -21.89
C ILE A 16 8.59 -27.01 -21.29
N GLN A 17 8.22 -28.26 -21.01
CA GLN A 17 6.89 -28.59 -20.49
C GLN A 17 6.72 -28.24 -19.00
N ALA A 18 7.82 -28.23 -18.23
CA ALA A 18 7.81 -27.85 -16.81
C ALA A 18 7.63 -26.34 -16.58
N GLN A 19 8.03 -25.48 -17.53
CA GLN A 19 8.00 -24.02 -17.37
C GLN A 19 6.62 -23.36 -17.57
N LYS A 20 5.62 -24.04 -18.14
CA LYS A 20 4.31 -23.44 -18.51
C LYS A 20 3.21 -23.52 -17.44
N LYS A 21 3.55 -23.81 -16.18
CA LYS A 21 2.54 -24.01 -15.13
C LYS A 21 1.82 -22.71 -14.74
N TYR A 22 2.51 -21.57 -14.81
CA TYR A 22 1.99 -20.27 -14.41
C TYR A 22 2.31 -19.21 -15.47
N GLU A 23 1.34 -18.93 -16.34
CA GLU A 23 1.45 -17.95 -17.41
C GLU A 23 0.47 -16.80 -17.17
N TRP A 24 0.93 -15.57 -17.43
CA TRP A 24 0.06 -14.40 -17.44
C TRP A 24 -0.85 -14.43 -18.67
N LYS A 25 -2.15 -14.28 -18.44
CA LYS A 25 -3.18 -14.15 -19.47
C LYS A 25 -4.05 -12.94 -19.19
N GLN A 26 -4.85 -12.57 -20.18
CA GLN A 26 -5.76 -11.44 -20.11
C GLN A 26 -7.16 -11.88 -20.54
N ALA A 27 -8.18 -11.35 -19.87
CA ALA A 27 -9.58 -11.57 -20.20
C ALA A 27 -10.37 -10.27 -19.98
N THR A 28 -11.60 -10.25 -20.48
CA THR A 28 -12.54 -9.14 -20.28
C THR A 28 -13.88 -9.69 -19.81
N SER A 29 -14.43 -9.08 -18.77
CA SER A 29 -15.75 -9.42 -18.21
C SER A 29 -16.40 -8.17 -17.67
N ASN A 30 -17.72 -8.00 -17.89
CA ASN A 30 -18.50 -6.85 -17.42
C ASN A 30 -17.88 -5.48 -17.76
N GLY A 31 -17.25 -5.38 -18.93
CA GLY A 31 -16.59 -4.15 -19.39
C GLY A 31 -15.22 -3.85 -18.76
N TYR A 32 -14.69 -4.72 -17.91
CA TYR A 32 -13.36 -4.59 -17.32
C TYR A 32 -12.39 -5.63 -17.89
N THR A 33 -11.25 -5.14 -18.36
CA THR A 33 -10.11 -5.98 -18.75
C THR A 33 -9.21 -6.24 -17.55
N TYR A 34 -8.82 -7.49 -17.34
CA TYR A 34 -7.94 -7.90 -16.25
C TYR A 34 -6.93 -8.95 -16.70
N LYS A 35 -5.80 -8.98 -15.99
CA LYS A 35 -4.79 -10.03 -16.10
C LYS A 35 -5.01 -11.07 -15.01
N TYR A 36 -4.60 -12.30 -15.28
CA TYR A 36 -4.63 -13.40 -14.32
C TYR A 36 -3.50 -14.38 -14.62
N VAL A 37 -3.16 -15.24 -13.66
CA VAL A 37 -2.14 -16.28 -13.81
C VAL A 37 -2.83 -17.63 -13.95
N THR A 38 -2.45 -18.44 -14.95
CA THR A 38 -2.99 -19.79 -15.10
C THR A 38 -2.66 -20.66 -13.89
N ASN A 39 -3.59 -21.51 -13.47
CA ASN A 39 -3.44 -22.43 -12.33
C ASN A 39 -3.16 -21.74 -10.98
N ASP A 40 -3.46 -20.43 -10.86
CA ASP A 40 -3.48 -19.76 -9.55
C ASP A 40 -4.64 -20.32 -8.70
N PRO A 41 -4.37 -21.00 -7.57
CA PRO A 41 -5.43 -21.53 -6.72
C PRO A 41 -6.32 -20.43 -6.12
N MET A 42 -5.83 -19.19 -6.05
CA MET A 42 -6.57 -18.04 -5.54
C MET A 42 -7.46 -17.40 -6.61
N ASN A 43 -7.28 -17.76 -7.89
CA ASN A 43 -8.00 -17.17 -9.03
C ASN A 43 -7.96 -15.62 -9.03
N THR A 44 -6.80 -15.05 -8.69
CA THR A 44 -6.63 -13.61 -8.52
C THR A 44 -6.74 -12.90 -9.87
N ARG A 45 -7.51 -11.81 -9.90
CA ARG A 45 -7.65 -10.92 -11.06
C ARG A 45 -6.94 -9.60 -10.79
N PHE A 46 -6.12 -9.16 -11.73
CA PHE A 46 -5.34 -7.93 -11.66
C PHE A 46 -5.90 -6.92 -12.67
N TYR A 47 -6.43 -5.81 -12.17
CA TYR A 47 -6.96 -4.71 -12.96
C TYR A 47 -6.01 -3.52 -12.91
N THR A 48 -5.97 -2.74 -13.97
CA THR A 48 -5.39 -1.39 -13.97
C THR A 48 -6.50 -0.40 -14.24
N LEU A 49 -6.78 0.45 -13.27
CA LEU A 49 -7.82 1.49 -13.36
C LEU A 49 -7.36 2.63 -14.27
N LYS A 50 -8.31 3.48 -14.69
CA LYS A 50 -8.03 4.64 -15.55
C LYS A 50 -7.05 5.63 -14.94
N ASN A 51 -7.02 5.74 -13.61
CA ASN A 51 -6.07 6.58 -12.86
C ASN A 51 -4.72 5.90 -12.59
N GLY A 52 -4.47 4.71 -13.17
CA GLY A 52 -3.22 3.97 -13.02
C GLY A 52 -3.15 3.05 -11.80
N LEU A 53 -4.15 3.06 -10.90
CA LEU A 53 -4.14 2.18 -9.73
C LEU A 53 -4.22 0.71 -10.17
N THR A 54 -3.40 -0.14 -9.56
CA THR A 54 -3.50 -1.60 -9.73
C THR A 54 -4.37 -2.17 -8.63
N VAL A 55 -5.38 -2.95 -9.02
CA VAL A 55 -6.29 -3.64 -8.08
C VAL A 55 -6.11 -5.14 -8.27
N ALA A 56 -5.69 -5.83 -7.21
CA ALA A 56 -5.68 -7.29 -7.15
C ALA A 56 -6.93 -7.75 -6.39
N LEU A 57 -7.81 -8.49 -7.07
CA LEU A 57 -9.04 -9.02 -6.51
C LEU A 57 -8.95 -10.54 -6.46
N SER A 58 -8.94 -11.10 -5.26
CA SER A 58 -8.92 -12.54 -5.01
C SER A 58 -10.23 -12.96 -4.35
N PRO A 59 -11.03 -13.85 -4.97
CA PRO A 59 -12.18 -14.43 -4.30
C PRO A 59 -11.73 -15.32 -3.12
N ASN A 60 -12.51 -15.30 -2.05
CA ASN A 60 -12.34 -16.19 -0.90
C ASN A 60 -13.72 -16.53 -0.32
N ASP A 61 -14.21 -17.73 -0.65
CA ASP A 61 -15.57 -18.16 -0.29
C ASP A 61 -15.63 -18.87 1.07
N LYS A 62 -14.55 -18.83 1.85
CA LYS A 62 -14.48 -19.47 3.18
C LYS A 62 -15.31 -18.75 4.24
N GLU A 63 -15.40 -17.42 4.15
CA GLU A 63 -16.13 -16.57 5.11
C GLU A 63 -16.83 -15.44 4.35
N PRO A 64 -18.04 -15.01 4.78
CA PRO A 64 -18.76 -13.90 4.15
C PRO A 64 -18.17 -12.54 4.58
N ARG A 65 -16.87 -12.35 4.37
CA ARG A 65 -16.12 -11.15 4.80
C ARG A 65 -15.26 -10.62 3.66
N ILE A 66 -15.16 -9.29 3.59
CA ILE A 66 -14.29 -8.61 2.64
C ILE A 66 -13.14 -7.98 3.42
N ALA A 67 -11.91 -8.20 2.95
CA ALA A 67 -10.73 -7.51 3.46
C ALA A 67 -10.14 -6.66 2.33
N VAL A 68 -9.86 -5.39 2.62
CA VAL A 68 -9.26 -4.45 1.67
C VAL A 68 -7.95 -3.95 2.26
N ARG A 69 -6.91 -3.88 1.42
CA ARG A 69 -5.62 -3.27 1.76
C ARG A 69 -5.23 -2.33 0.63
N VAL A 70 -4.81 -1.12 0.98
CA VAL A 70 -4.37 -0.11 0.02
C VAL A 70 -2.93 0.28 0.38
N PRO A 71 -1.93 -0.49 -0.07
CA PRO A 71 -0.54 -0.13 0.18
C PRO A 71 -0.16 1.08 -0.67
N VAL A 72 0.51 2.05 -0.05
CA VAL A 72 1.09 3.21 -0.73
C VAL A 72 2.60 3.00 -0.81
N ARG A 73 3.20 3.28 -1.97
CA ARG A 73 4.66 3.17 -2.17
C ARG A 73 5.39 4.40 -1.63
N ALA A 74 5.13 4.74 -0.39
CA ALA A 74 5.76 5.81 0.39
C ALA A 74 5.72 5.41 1.88
N GLY A 75 6.59 6.01 2.69
CA GLY A 75 6.69 5.72 4.12
C GLY A 75 7.79 6.58 4.75
N SER A 76 8.23 6.24 5.97
CA SER A 76 9.21 7.04 6.70
C SER A 76 10.54 7.25 5.98
N ASN A 77 10.94 6.30 5.11
CA ASN A 77 12.12 6.45 4.24
C ASN A 77 11.98 7.58 3.20
N THR A 78 10.76 8.08 2.98
CA THR A 78 10.44 9.19 2.07
C THR A 78 10.24 10.50 2.82
N ASP A 79 10.35 10.50 4.16
CA ASP A 79 10.23 11.71 4.94
C ASP A 79 11.36 12.70 4.59
N PRO A 80 11.06 14.02 4.51
CA PRO A 80 12.10 15.03 4.45
C PRO A 80 13.07 14.89 5.63
N LYS A 81 14.36 15.13 5.40
CA LYS A 81 15.40 14.98 6.45
C LYS A 81 15.15 15.86 7.67
N ASP A 82 14.51 16.99 7.44
CA ASP A 82 14.14 17.97 8.45
C ASP A 82 12.75 17.72 9.06
N HIS A 83 11.98 16.73 8.58
CA HIS A 83 10.63 16.40 9.04
C HIS A 83 10.41 14.88 9.09
N THR A 84 11.27 14.18 9.84
CA THR A 84 11.13 12.74 10.07
C THR A 84 9.81 12.43 10.75
N GLY A 85 9.16 11.33 10.38
CA GLY A 85 7.88 10.82 10.89
C GLY A 85 6.63 11.44 10.26
N LEU A 86 6.78 12.28 9.23
CA LEU A 86 5.66 12.85 8.48
C LEU A 86 4.76 11.78 7.86
N ALA A 87 5.32 10.70 7.32
CA ALA A 87 4.53 9.59 6.79
C ALA A 87 3.65 8.92 7.86
N HIS A 88 4.18 8.75 9.07
CA HIS A 88 3.42 8.20 10.21
C HIS A 88 2.34 9.18 10.65
N TYR A 89 2.66 10.47 10.75
CA TYR A 89 1.67 11.50 11.06
C TYR A 89 0.53 11.51 10.03
N LEU A 90 0.85 11.47 8.73
CA LEU A 90 -0.14 11.39 7.67
C LEU A 90 -1.02 10.13 7.79
N GLU A 91 -0.44 8.98 8.16
CA GLU A 91 -1.20 7.74 8.41
C GLU A 91 -2.29 7.95 9.46
N HIS A 92 -1.97 8.60 10.60
CA HIS A 92 -2.97 8.93 11.62
C HIS A 92 -4.05 9.88 11.09
N MET A 93 -3.65 10.90 10.34
CA MET A 93 -4.57 11.90 9.80
C MET A 93 -5.59 11.30 8.82
N LEU A 94 -5.23 10.24 8.10
CA LEU A 94 -6.18 9.54 7.21
C LEU A 94 -7.39 8.92 7.95
N PHE A 95 -7.29 8.72 9.27
CA PHE A 95 -8.38 8.19 10.10
C PHE A 95 -9.22 9.28 10.77
N LYS A 96 -8.85 10.56 10.65
CA LYS A 96 -9.57 11.70 11.25
C LYS A 96 -10.68 12.28 10.37
N GLY A 97 -10.97 11.59 9.28
CA GLY A 97 -12.04 11.93 8.36
C GLY A 97 -11.53 12.51 7.04
N THR A 98 -12.49 12.84 6.20
CA THR A 98 -12.34 13.32 4.83
C THR A 98 -13.38 14.42 4.59
N ASP A 99 -13.35 15.03 3.41
CA ASP A 99 -14.39 15.94 2.93
C ASP A 99 -15.79 15.31 2.86
N LYS A 100 -15.89 13.97 2.87
CA LYS A 100 -17.16 13.22 2.72
C LYS A 100 -17.59 12.44 3.96
N PHE A 101 -16.64 11.97 4.76
CA PHE A 101 -16.87 11.17 5.96
C PHE A 101 -16.09 11.78 7.12
N GLY A 102 -16.79 12.26 8.14
CA GLY A 102 -16.22 13.08 9.20
C GLY A 102 -15.63 12.31 10.37
N SER A 103 -15.06 13.11 11.27
CA SER A 103 -14.53 12.78 12.59
C SER A 103 -15.61 12.23 13.54
N LEU A 104 -15.20 11.41 14.51
CA LEU A 104 -16.11 10.76 15.46
C LEU A 104 -16.72 11.78 16.43
N ASP A 105 -15.91 12.77 16.86
CA ASP A 105 -16.34 13.93 17.63
C ASP A 105 -15.51 15.15 17.23
N TRP A 106 -15.99 15.88 16.21
CA TRP A 106 -15.29 17.05 15.69
C TRP A 106 -15.02 18.13 16.74
N ALA A 107 -15.94 18.35 17.68
CA ALA A 107 -15.79 19.39 18.68
C ALA A 107 -14.62 19.07 19.64
N LYS A 108 -14.42 17.79 19.94
CA LYS A 108 -13.29 17.30 20.74
C LYS A 108 -11.99 17.21 19.95
N GLU A 109 -12.05 16.75 18.70
CA GLU A 109 -10.87 16.49 17.87
C GLU A 109 -10.25 17.79 17.33
N LYS A 110 -11.06 18.78 16.94
CA LYS A 110 -10.59 20.02 16.31
C LYS A 110 -9.53 20.78 17.13
N PRO A 111 -9.67 20.99 18.46
CA PRO A 111 -8.62 21.62 19.26
C PRO A 111 -7.29 20.87 19.26
N LEU A 112 -7.33 19.53 19.18
CA LEU A 112 -6.13 18.70 19.14
C LEU A 112 -5.44 18.81 17.77
N LEU A 113 -6.22 18.77 16.69
CA LEU A 113 -5.71 19.00 15.34
C LEU A 113 -5.09 20.40 15.19
N ASP A 114 -5.76 21.45 15.69
CA ASP A 114 -5.22 22.81 15.71
C ASP A 114 -3.92 22.89 16.54
N LYS A 115 -3.84 22.18 17.67
CA LYS A 115 -2.63 22.12 18.49
C LYS A 115 -1.48 21.48 17.71
N ILE A 116 -1.74 20.39 17.00
CA ILE A 116 -0.73 19.69 16.20
C ILE A 116 -0.22 20.59 15.08
N ASP A 117 -1.11 21.26 14.34
CA ASP A 117 -0.74 22.21 13.28
C ASP A 117 0.17 23.32 13.83
N ASN A 118 -0.20 23.91 14.97
CA ASN A 118 0.61 24.94 15.62
C ASN A 118 1.97 24.41 16.09
N LEU A 119 2.05 23.19 16.62
CA LEU A 119 3.32 22.57 17.01
C LEU A 119 4.23 22.33 15.80
N TYR A 120 3.67 21.96 14.65
CA TYR A 120 4.43 21.86 13.41
C TYR A 120 4.94 23.23 12.94
N GLU A 121 4.14 24.29 13.01
CA GLU A 121 4.62 25.65 12.70
C GLU A 121 5.75 26.11 13.64
N GLN A 122 5.65 25.78 14.93
CA GLN A 122 6.74 26.01 15.89
C GLN A 122 7.98 25.19 15.58
N TYR A 123 7.80 23.91 15.24
CA TYR A 123 8.89 23.03 14.84
C TYR A 123 9.62 23.58 13.60
N ASN A 124 8.87 24.04 12.59
CA ASN A 124 9.39 24.57 11.33
C ASN A 124 10.18 25.88 11.54
N SER A 125 9.74 26.72 12.49
CA SER A 125 10.40 27.99 12.83
C SER A 125 11.54 27.84 13.86
N THR A 126 11.68 26.69 14.51
CA THR A 126 12.72 26.43 15.51
C THR A 126 13.99 25.88 14.86
N THR A 127 15.13 26.49 15.16
CA THR A 127 16.46 26.05 14.69
C THR A 127 17.25 25.28 15.75
N ASP A 128 16.97 25.51 17.04
CA ASP A 128 17.63 24.82 18.14
C ASP A 128 17.25 23.32 18.19
N ALA A 129 18.25 22.45 18.18
CA ALA A 129 18.05 21.01 18.02
C ALA A 129 17.33 20.36 19.21
N GLU A 130 17.64 20.75 20.44
CA GLU A 130 17.00 20.19 21.64
C GLU A 130 15.54 20.64 21.75
N LYS A 131 15.26 21.90 21.43
CA LYS A 131 13.88 22.41 21.36
C LYS A 131 13.08 21.72 20.25
N ARG A 132 13.64 21.56 19.05
CA ARG A 132 12.98 20.81 17.96
C ARG A 132 12.63 19.40 18.39
N LYS A 133 13.55 18.70 19.06
CA LYS A 133 13.32 17.34 19.56
C LYS A 133 12.21 17.30 20.60
N ALA A 134 12.16 18.28 21.51
CA ALA A 134 11.10 18.38 22.50
C ALA A 134 9.72 18.65 21.86
N ILE A 135 9.63 19.60 20.92
CA ILE A 135 8.40 19.90 20.17
C ILE A 135 7.92 18.66 19.42
N TYR A 136 8.83 17.96 18.74
CA TYR A 136 8.49 16.75 17.99
C TYR A 136 7.92 15.64 18.88
N LYS A 137 8.47 15.47 20.09
CA LYS A 137 7.94 14.52 21.07
C LYS A 137 6.51 14.91 21.52
N GLU A 138 6.23 16.20 21.66
CA GLU A 138 4.88 16.67 21.99
C GLU A 138 3.89 16.43 20.85
N ILE A 139 4.31 16.66 19.60
CA ILE A 139 3.51 16.34 18.40
C ILE A 139 3.09 14.86 18.41
N ASP A 140 4.03 13.95 18.63
CA ASP A 140 3.78 12.51 18.64
C ASP A 140 2.77 12.13 19.75
N GLN A 141 2.90 12.72 20.94
CA GLN A 141 1.96 12.49 22.04
C GLN A 141 0.55 13.00 21.70
N VAL A 142 0.42 14.24 21.26
CA VAL A 142 -0.90 14.86 20.97
C VAL A 142 -1.58 14.14 19.80
N SER A 143 -0.80 13.69 18.81
CA SER A 143 -1.32 12.90 17.68
C SER A 143 -1.94 11.57 18.11
N GLY A 144 -1.43 10.96 19.19
CA GLY A 144 -2.02 9.75 19.77
C GLY A 144 -3.28 9.97 20.60
N GLU A 145 -3.56 11.21 21.01
CA GLU A 145 -4.76 11.60 21.78
C GLU A 145 -5.91 12.10 20.90
N ALA A 146 -5.59 12.68 19.74
CA ALA A 146 -6.55 13.04 18.70
C ALA A 146 -7.24 11.78 18.20
#